data_AF-A0A364V6U8-F1
#
_entry.id   AF-A0A364V6U8-F1
#
_cell.length_a   1.000
_cell.length_b   1.000
_cell.length_c   1.000
_cell.angle_alpha   90.00
_cell.angle_beta   90.00
_cell.angle_gamma   90.00
#
_symmetry.space_group_name_H-M   'P 1'
#
loop_
_entity.id
_entity.type
_entity.pdbx_description
1 polymer ?
#
loop_
_entity_poly.entity_id
_entity_poly.type
_entity_poly.pdbx_seq_one_letter_code
_entity_poly.pdbx_strand_id
1 'polypeptide(L)'
;MPAFLREIPLTGPYITWILVAVAAATFAALVAAVPLGHRVRATVFSLVFAAAICAIGVGLTVFGFRLSLSEIPPLFILGGAFFFASLLMASYSISQDWRRIWALIPLSVALAVALLSANQAFVLYPLVSTLAEDPSYTPVSYTPL
;
A
#
# COMPACT_ATOMS: atom_id res chain seq x y z
N MET A 1 22.50 -4.00 10.97
CA MET A 1 21.12 -3.82 11.47
C MET A 1 21.00 -4.54 12.80
N PRO A 2 20.60 -3.87 13.89
CA PRO A 2 20.51 -4.48 15.22
C PRO A 2 19.46 -5.61 15.26
N ALA A 3 19.70 -6.64 16.08
CA ALA A 3 18.92 -7.89 16.11
C ALA A 3 17.42 -7.67 16.32
N PHE A 4 17.05 -6.71 17.18
CA PHE A 4 15.64 -6.40 17.46
C PHE A 4 14.86 -5.90 16.22
N LEU A 5 15.51 -5.22 15.27
CA LEU A 5 14.83 -4.73 14.06
C LEU A 5 14.57 -5.86 13.05
N ARG A 6 15.34 -6.96 13.09
CA ARG A 6 15.20 -8.09 12.17
C ARG A 6 13.97 -8.94 12.46
N GLU A 7 13.59 -9.01 13.73
CA GLU A 7 12.49 -9.85 14.22
C GLU A 7 11.12 -9.15 14.20
N ILE A 8 11.07 -7.87 13.79
CA ILE A 8 9.79 -7.16 13.68
C ILE A 8 8.93 -7.87 12.63
N PRO A 9 7.76 -8.41 13.01
CA PRO A 9 6.87 -9.03 12.05
C PRO A 9 6.35 -7.96 11.09
N LEU A 10 6.24 -8.28 9.80
CA LEU A 10 5.58 -7.45 8.78
C LEU A 10 4.19 -7.98 8.41
N THR A 11 3.81 -9.12 8.98
CA THR A 11 2.54 -9.81 8.79
C THR A 11 1.84 -10.06 10.13
N GLY A 12 0.51 -10.11 10.16
CA GLY A 12 -0.27 -10.40 11.37
C GLY A 12 -1.30 -9.32 11.74
N PRO A 13 -2.24 -9.65 12.66
CA PRO A 13 -3.46 -8.88 12.89
C PRO A 13 -3.21 -7.48 13.43
N TYR A 14 -2.22 -7.30 14.31
CA TYR A 14 -1.85 -5.99 14.85
C TYR A 14 -1.39 -5.02 13.76
N ILE A 15 -0.61 -5.53 12.79
CA ILE A 15 -0.10 -4.73 11.67
C ILE A 15 -1.25 -4.39 10.73
N THR A 16 -2.21 -5.29 10.53
CA THR A 16 -3.43 -5.00 9.77
C THR A 16 -4.17 -3.79 10.35
N TRP A 17 -4.36 -3.73 11.67
CA TRP A 17 -5.01 -2.58 12.32
C TRP A 17 -4.21 -1.28 12.17
N ILE A 18 -2.88 -1.36 12.28
CA ILE A 18 -1.99 -0.21 12.05
C ILE A 18 -2.13 0.29 10.61
N LEU A 19 -2.11 -0.62 9.62
CA LEU A 19 -2.27 -0.27 8.21
C LEU A 19 -3.61 0.38 7.92
N VAL A 20 -4.70 -0.13 8.52
CA VAL A 20 -6.04 0.47 8.40
C VAL A 20 -6.09 1.86 9.01
N ALA A 21 -5.50 2.06 10.20
CA ALA A 21 -5.44 3.36 10.85
C ALA A 21 -4.64 4.38 10.01
N VAL A 22 -3.49 3.96 9.47
CA VAL A 22 -2.64 4.79 8.60
C VAL A 22 -3.36 5.10 7.28
N ALA A 23 -4.05 4.13 6.69
CA ALA A 23 -4.89 4.34 5.49
C ALA A 23 -5.99 5.39 5.77
N ALA A 24 -6.73 5.25 6.87
CA ALA A 24 -7.78 6.20 7.21
C ALA A 24 -7.24 7.62 7.43
N ALA A 25 -6.12 7.75 8.16
CA ALA A 25 -5.48 9.04 8.41
C ALA A 25 -4.97 9.71 7.12
N THR A 26 -4.32 8.94 6.24
CA THR A 26 -3.83 9.43 4.94
C THR A 26 -4.95 9.83 4.01
N PHE A 27 -6.04 9.07 3.97
CA PHE A 27 -7.24 9.45 3.21
C PHE A 27 -7.83 10.75 3.71
N ALA A 28 -7.99 10.90 5.02
CA ALA A 28 -8.54 12.10 5.63
C ALA A 28 -7.68 13.33 5.30
N ALA A 29 -6.36 13.19 5.29
CA ALA A 29 -5.44 14.25 4.86
C ALA A 29 -5.65 14.63 3.38
N LEU A 30 -5.84 13.65 2.49
CA LEU A 30 -6.12 13.90 1.07
C LEU A 30 -7.49 14.55 0.85
N VAL A 31 -8.52 14.13 1.59
CA VAL A 31 -9.85 14.77 1.58
C VAL A 31 -9.76 16.22 2.05
N ALA A 32 -8.99 16.49 3.11
CA ALA A 32 -8.76 17.83 3.62
C ALA A 32 -8.04 18.72 2.60
N ALA A 33 -7.13 18.14 1.81
CA ALA A 33 -6.44 18.85 0.74
C ALA A 33 -7.38 19.31 -0.38
N VAL A 34 -8.53 18.67 -0.62
CA VAL A 34 -9.49 19.06 -1.68
C VAL A 34 -10.27 20.34 -1.31
N PRO A 35 -10.60 21.24 -2.25
CA PRO A 35 -11.35 22.46 -1.97
C PRO A 35 -12.77 22.16 -1.45
N LEU A 36 -13.24 22.87 -0.42
CA LEU A 36 -14.49 22.62 0.32
C LEU A 36 -15.71 22.32 -0.56
N GLY A 37 -15.94 23.10 -1.61
CA GLY A 37 -17.10 22.92 -2.51
C GLY A 37 -17.09 21.64 -3.35
N HIS A 38 -15.94 20.99 -3.50
CA HIS A 38 -15.76 19.81 -4.35
C HIS A 38 -15.42 18.54 -3.55
N ARG A 39 -15.22 18.63 -2.23
CA ARG A 39 -14.76 17.51 -1.39
C ARG A 39 -15.61 16.26 -1.57
N VAL A 40 -16.91 16.36 -1.33
CA VAL A 40 -17.81 15.20 -1.38
C VAL A 40 -17.84 14.59 -2.78
N ARG A 41 -17.98 15.42 -3.82
CA ARG A 41 -18.03 14.94 -5.21
C ARG A 41 -16.72 14.28 -5.62
N ALA A 42 -15.58 14.87 -5.28
CA ALA A 42 -14.26 14.33 -5.59
C ALA A 42 -14.00 13.02 -4.84
N THR A 43 -14.38 12.92 -3.56
CA THR A 43 -14.26 11.70 -2.75
C THR A 43 -15.15 10.58 -3.28
N VAL A 44 -16.41 10.87 -3.60
CA VAL A 44 -17.33 9.86 -4.16
C VAL A 44 -16.84 9.40 -5.52
N PHE A 45 -16.43 10.34 -6.39
CA PHE A 45 -15.90 10.01 -7.71
C PHE A 45 -14.62 9.17 -7.59
N SER A 46 -13.68 9.54 -6.72
CA SER A 46 -12.43 8.79 -6.54
C SER A 46 -12.69 7.37 -6.01
N LEU A 47 -13.60 7.20 -5.05
CA LEU A 47 -13.97 5.88 -4.52
C LEU A 47 -14.65 5.00 -5.57
N VAL A 48 -15.63 5.53 -6.31
CA VAL A 48 -16.33 4.77 -7.35
C VAL A 48 -15.37 4.37 -8.47
N PHE A 49 -14.54 5.31 -8.92
CA PHE A 49 -13.61 5.06 -10.01
C PHE A 49 -12.49 4.10 -9.58
N ALA A 50 -11.99 4.22 -8.35
CA ALA A 50 -11.02 3.29 -7.79
C ALA A 50 -11.60 1.88 -7.64
N ALA A 51 -12.85 1.76 -7.19
CA ALA A 51 -13.54 0.48 -7.12
C ALA A 51 -13.70 -0.16 -8.51
N ALA A 52 -14.04 0.64 -9.52
CA ALA A 52 -14.13 0.17 -10.91
C ALA A 52 -12.76 -0.31 -11.45
N ILE A 53 -11.69 0.46 -11.24
CA ILE A 53 -10.32 0.07 -11.65
C ILE A 53 -9.91 -1.22 -10.95
N CYS A 54 -10.15 -1.34 -9.65
CA CYS A 54 -9.84 -2.56 -8.91
C CYS A 54 -10.66 -3.76 -9.38
N ALA A 55 -11.96 -3.59 -9.65
CA ALA A 55 -12.80 -4.65 -10.18
C ALA A 55 -12.29 -5.14 -11.55
N ILE A 56 -11.88 -4.21 -12.43
CA ILE A 56 -11.28 -4.54 -13.72
C ILE A 56 -9.95 -5.27 -13.52
N GLY A 57 -9.09 -4.77 -12.64
CA GLY A 57 -7.79 -5.39 -12.34
C GLY A 57 -7.94 -6.82 -11.82
N VAL A 58 -8.85 -7.03 -10.85
CA VAL A 58 -9.20 -8.35 -10.33
C VAL A 58 -9.80 -9.24 -11.43
N GLY A 59 -10.67 -8.70 -12.28
CA GLY A 59 -11.24 -9.44 -13.41
C GLY A 59 -10.18 -9.90 -14.40
N LEU A 60 -9.22 -9.04 -14.73
CA LEU A 60 -8.09 -9.36 -15.61
C LEU A 60 -7.15 -10.39 -14.99
N THR A 61 -6.87 -10.33 -13.69
CA THR A 61 -6.02 -11.33 -13.03
C THR A 61 -6.71 -12.69 -12.94
N VAL A 62 -8.00 -12.73 -12.58
CA VAL A 62 -8.80 -13.96 -12.57
C VAL A 62 -8.85 -14.57 -13.97
N PHE A 63 -9.11 -13.77 -15.01
CA PHE A 63 -9.19 -14.26 -16.38
C PHE A 63 -7.82 -14.71 -16.92
N GLY A 64 -6.77 -13.90 -16.70
CA GLY A 64 -5.44 -14.15 -17.23
C GLY A 64 -4.71 -15.30 -16.54
N PHE A 65 -4.81 -15.39 -15.21
CA PHE A 65 -4.13 -16.41 -14.41
C PHE A 65 -5.03 -17.60 -14.04
N ARG A 66 -6.31 -17.59 -14.45
CA ARG A 66 -7.29 -18.66 -14.14
C ARG A 66 -7.42 -18.93 -12.64
N LEU A 67 -7.20 -17.90 -11.82
CA LEU A 67 -7.28 -17.96 -10.35
C LEU A 67 -8.73 -17.99 -9.88
N SER A 68 -9.00 -18.65 -8.75
CA SER A 68 -10.30 -18.55 -8.09
C SER A 68 -10.40 -17.24 -7.32
N LEU A 69 -11.57 -16.60 -7.34
CA LEU A 69 -11.85 -15.40 -6.52
C LEU A 69 -11.60 -15.64 -5.02
N SER A 70 -11.73 -16.88 -4.56
CA SER A 70 -11.44 -17.27 -3.17
C SER A 70 -9.96 -17.17 -2.79
N GLU A 71 -9.06 -17.16 -3.78
CA GLU A 71 -7.60 -17.08 -3.58
C GLU A 71 -7.11 -15.63 -3.49
N ILE A 72 -7.95 -14.65 -3.84
CA ILE A 72 -7.61 -13.24 -3.79
C ILE A 72 -8.02 -12.68 -2.43
N PRO A 73 -7.06 -12.32 -1.55
CA PRO A 73 -7.40 -11.87 -0.22
C PRO A 73 -8.13 -10.52 -0.28
N PRO A 74 -9.24 -10.33 0.47
CA PRO A 74 -9.99 -9.07 0.45
C PRO A 74 -9.14 -7.86 0.79
N LEU A 75 -8.14 -8.06 1.66
CA LEU A 75 -7.21 -7.02 2.10
C LEU A 75 -6.39 -6.44 0.94
N PHE A 76 -6.02 -7.27 -0.04
CA PHE A 76 -5.30 -6.84 -1.24
C PHE A 76 -6.18 -5.95 -2.12
N ILE A 77 -7.44 -6.34 -2.32
CA ILE A 77 -8.41 -5.56 -3.10
C ILE A 77 -8.67 -4.21 -2.43
N LEU A 78 -8.87 -4.20 -1.11
CA LEU A 78 -9.09 -2.98 -0.33
C LEU A 78 -7.86 -2.06 -0.36
N GLY A 79 -6.66 -2.61 -0.21
CA GLY A 79 -5.41 -1.85 -0.29
C GLY A 79 -5.19 -1.22 -1.68
N GLY A 80 -5.48 -1.97 -2.75
CA GLY A 80 -5.44 -1.46 -4.11
C GLY A 80 -6.45 -0.34 -4.35
N ALA A 81 -7.71 -0.54 -3.94
CA ALA A 81 -8.78 0.45 -4.11
C ALA A 81 -8.46 1.73 -3.34
N PHE A 82 -7.91 1.58 -2.15
CA PHE A 82 -7.43 2.69 -1.33
C PHE A 82 -6.33 3.50 -2.03
N PHE A 83 -5.34 2.82 -2.62
CA PHE A 83 -4.27 3.48 -3.36
C PHE A 83 -4.79 4.25 -4.58
N PHE A 84 -5.65 3.62 -5.41
CA PHE A 84 -6.21 4.30 -6.58
C PHE A 84 -7.09 5.50 -6.19
N ALA A 85 -7.88 5.39 -5.12
CA ALA A 85 -8.68 6.51 -4.62
C ALA A 85 -7.77 7.66 -4.15
N SER A 86 -6.69 7.33 -3.43
CA SER A 86 -5.69 8.29 -2.97
C SER A 86 -4.96 8.97 -4.12
N LEU A 87 -4.60 8.20 -5.17
CA LEU A 87 -3.97 8.70 -6.38
C LEU A 87 -4.87 9.72 -7.09
N LEU A 88 -6.14 9.37 -7.32
CA LEU A 88 -7.10 10.27 -7.96
C LEU A 88 -7.31 11.56 -7.15
N MET A 89 -7.40 11.47 -5.81
CA MET A 89 -7.54 12.66 -4.96
C MET A 89 -6.28 13.52 -4.96
N ALA A 90 -5.09 12.92 -4.89
CA ALA A 90 -3.83 13.65 -4.95
C ALA A 90 -3.66 14.36 -6.30
N SER A 91 -3.90 13.65 -7.41
CA SER A 91 -3.84 14.23 -8.76
C SER A 91 -4.85 15.36 -8.94
N TYR A 92 -6.08 15.20 -8.45
CA TYR A 92 -7.09 16.26 -8.49
C TYR A 92 -6.69 17.47 -7.63
N SER A 93 -6.15 17.25 -6.44
CA SER A 93 -5.71 18.32 -5.55
C SER A 93 -4.59 19.15 -6.17
N ILE A 94 -3.58 18.48 -6.75
CA ILE A 94 -2.41 19.11 -7.38
C ILE A 94 -2.80 19.85 -8.66
N SER A 95 -3.74 19.30 -9.46
CA SER A 95 -4.18 19.96 -10.69
C SER A 95 -4.99 21.24 -10.45
N GLN A 96 -5.65 21.36 -9.29
CA GLN A 96 -6.37 22.56 -8.90
C GLN A 96 -5.45 23.65 -8.34
N ASP A 97 -4.41 23.27 -7.59
CA ASP A 97 -3.46 24.22 -7.00
C ASP A 97 -2.10 23.56 -6.75
N TRP A 98 -1.05 24.06 -7.44
CA TRP A 98 0.31 23.55 -7.32
C TRP A 98 0.87 23.64 -5.88
N ARG A 99 0.36 24.58 -5.06
CA ARG A 99 0.74 24.68 -3.63
C ARG A 99 0.40 23.41 -2.85
N ARG A 100 -0.47 22.55 -3.39
CA ARG A 100 -0.89 21.28 -2.80
C ARG A 100 -0.02 20.10 -3.21
N ILE A 101 1.17 20.35 -3.76
CA ILE A 101 2.18 19.32 -4.03
C ILE A 101 2.52 18.47 -2.79
N TRP A 102 2.29 18.99 -1.58
CA TRP A 102 2.42 18.21 -0.35
C TRP A 102 1.53 16.96 -0.34
N ALA A 103 0.45 16.91 -1.14
CA ALA A 103 -0.42 15.74 -1.30
C ALA A 103 0.33 14.49 -1.81
N LEU A 104 1.55 14.65 -2.35
CA LEU A 104 2.44 13.54 -2.66
C LEU A 104 2.91 12.77 -1.42
N ILE A 105 2.98 13.41 -0.25
CA ILE A 105 3.36 12.76 1.01
C ILE A 105 2.32 11.71 1.44
N PRO A 106 1.03 12.04 1.61
CA PRO A 106 0.04 11.00 1.93
C PRO A 106 -0.13 9.99 0.78
N LEU A 107 0.12 10.37 -0.48
CA LEU A 107 0.13 9.43 -1.60
C LEU A 107 1.25 8.39 -1.49
N SER A 108 2.47 8.79 -1.13
CA SER A 108 3.59 7.85 -0.94
C SER A 108 3.34 6.92 0.24
N VAL A 109 2.72 7.42 1.31
CA VAL A 109 2.27 6.57 2.42
C VAL A 109 1.16 5.60 1.97
N ALA A 110 0.20 6.04 1.15
CA ALA A 110 -0.83 5.16 0.60
C ALA A 110 -0.24 4.05 -0.28
N LEU A 111 0.80 4.36 -1.07
CA LEU A 111 1.56 3.35 -1.83
C LEU A 111 2.21 2.32 -0.90
N ALA A 112 2.88 2.77 0.15
CA ALA A 112 3.50 1.87 1.13
C ALA A 112 2.46 0.98 1.82
N VAL A 113 1.28 1.52 2.17
CA VAL A 113 0.18 0.74 2.74
C VAL A 113 -0.36 -0.29 1.74
N ALA A 114 -0.47 0.06 0.45
CA ALA A 114 -0.89 -0.89 -0.58
C ALA A 114 0.11 -2.03 -0.77
N LEU A 115 1.42 -1.72 -0.74
CA LEU A 115 2.46 -2.75 -0.81
C LEU A 115 2.48 -3.63 0.44
N LEU A 116 2.33 -3.05 1.63
CA LEU A 116 2.29 -3.81 2.89
C LEU A 116 1.02 -4.65 3.01
N SER A 117 -0.12 -4.19 2.48
CA SER A 117 -1.36 -4.99 2.42
C SER A 117 -1.25 -6.14 1.41
N ALA A 118 -0.57 -5.94 0.28
CA ALA A 118 -0.21 -7.03 -0.62
C ALA A 118 0.75 -8.02 0.05
N ASN A 119 1.73 -7.53 0.81
CA ASN A 119 2.64 -8.35 1.59
C ASN A 119 1.90 -9.18 2.66
N GLN A 120 0.91 -8.60 3.34
CA GLN A 120 0.05 -9.31 4.28
C GLN A 120 -0.81 -10.38 3.60
N ALA A 121 -1.32 -10.09 2.41
CA ALA A 121 -2.17 -10.97 1.64
C ALA A 121 -1.43 -12.22 1.13
N PHE A 122 -0.18 -12.05 0.67
CA PHE A 122 0.58 -13.12 0.02
C PHE A 122 1.80 -13.61 0.82
N VAL A 123 2.06 -13.02 1.99
CA VAL A 123 3.19 -13.35 2.89
C VAL A 123 4.53 -13.36 2.13
N LEU A 124 4.75 -12.35 1.29
CA LEU A 124 5.94 -12.28 0.43
C LEU A 124 7.22 -12.06 1.26
N TYR A 125 7.12 -11.22 2.28
CA TYR A 125 8.18 -10.84 3.20
C TYR A 125 7.64 -10.88 4.64
N PRO A 126 7.76 -12.02 5.33
CA PRO A 126 7.19 -12.18 6.68
C PRO A 126 7.92 -11.35 7.75
N LEU A 127 9.23 -11.09 7.55
CA LEU A 127 10.13 -10.44 8.51
C LEU A 127 10.95 -9.33 7.82
N VAL A 128 11.37 -8.30 8.56
CA VAL A 128 12.23 -7.25 8.00
C VAL A 128 13.58 -7.81 7.52
N SER A 129 14.10 -8.87 8.15
CA SER A 129 15.31 -9.56 7.69
C SER A 129 15.20 -10.11 6.28
N THR A 130 14.01 -10.51 5.83
CA THR A 130 13.80 -11.04 4.46
C THR A 130 13.81 -9.97 3.38
N LEU A 131 13.79 -8.68 3.75
CA LEU A 131 14.01 -7.57 2.83
C LEU A 131 15.51 -7.31 2.58
N ALA A 132 16.39 -7.79 3.47
CA ALA A 132 17.83 -7.69 3.28
C ALA A 132 18.33 -8.95 2.58
N GLU A 133 19.08 -8.77 1.49
CA GLU A 133 19.76 -9.83 0.76
C GLU A 133 20.57 -10.69 1.75
N ASP A 134 20.35 -12.01 1.74
CA ASP A 134 21.20 -12.94 2.47
C ASP A 134 22.61 -12.80 1.89
N PRO A 135 23.66 -12.51 2.67
CA PRO A 135 25.01 -12.52 2.13
C PRO A 135 25.33 -13.95 1.68
N SER A 136 25.32 -14.18 0.37
CA SER A 136 25.53 -15.48 -0.28
C SER A 136 26.93 -16.07 -0.08
N TYR A 137 27.77 -15.46 0.77
CA TYR A 137 29.13 -15.87 1.03
C TYR A 137 29.33 -16.05 2.54
N THR A 138 29.58 -17.30 2.95
CA THR A 138 30.25 -17.59 4.21
C THR A 138 31.64 -16.96 4.17
N PRO A 139 31.97 -16.00 5.06
CA PRO A 139 33.33 -15.51 5.15
C PRO A 139 34.23 -16.65 5.64
N VAL A 140 35.10 -17.14 4.77
CA VAL A 140 36.13 -18.11 5.15
C VAL A 140 37.07 -17.39 6.12
N SER A 141 36.99 -17.76 7.38
CA SER A 141 37.91 -17.27 8.42
C SER A 141 39.28 -17.91 8.17
N TYR A 142 40.22 -17.17 7.59
CA TYR A 142 41.61 -17.59 7.54
C TYR A 142 42.20 -17.43 8.93
N THR A 143 42.48 -18.54 9.61
CA THR A 143 43.34 -18.55 10.80
C THR A 143 44.78 -18.54 10.30
N PRO A 144 45.55 -17.44 10.45
CA PRO A 144 46.98 -17.48 10.14
C PRO A 144 47.68 -18.43 11.13
N LEU A 145 48.42 -19.38 10.58
CA LEU A 145 49.33 -20.28 11.32
C LEU A 145 50.54 -19.51 11.87
#